data_AF-A0AAX1QKR7-F1
#
_entry.id   AF-A0AAX1QKR7-F1
#
_cell.length_a   1.000
_cell.length_b   1.000
_cell.length_c   1.000
_cell.angle_alpha   90.00
_cell.angle_beta   90.00
_cell.angle_gamma   90.00
#
_symmetry.space_group_name_H-M   'P 1'
#
loop_
_entity.id
_entity.type
_entity.pdbx_description
1 polymer ?
#
loop_
_entity_poly.entity_id
_entity_poly.type
_entity_poly.pdbx_seq_one_letter_code
_entity_poly.pdbx_strand_id
1 'polypeptide(L)'
;MGFFDRLFGGRAKTAEETRFPGEKMVVKAPMDGIVLPLEQLPDETFAAAILGPGCGIEPTGGTVYAPFDGKVTSIVSTLHAVGLESTEGIELLIHIGIDTIALRGSSFTPLVREGQAVKAGTPLLNVDLDAIRAAGLSTESAVIVTNADDLPKLHIIAGGIVSTGTPLFKFE
;
A
#
# COMPACT_ATOMS: atom_id res chain seq x y z
N MET A 1 2.40 45.99 18.89
CA MET A 1 2.03 45.23 17.67
C MET A 1 3.32 44.67 17.07
N GLY A 2 3.57 43.39 17.36
CA GLY A 2 4.89 42.79 17.30
C GLY A 2 5.39 42.53 15.89
N PHE A 3 6.61 42.99 15.63
CA PHE A 3 7.43 42.66 14.47
C PHE A 3 7.65 41.12 14.31
N PHE A 4 7.38 40.35 15.37
CA PHE A 4 7.51 38.89 15.42
C PHE A 4 6.33 38.10 14.83
N ASP A 5 5.13 38.68 14.69
CA ASP A 5 3.97 37.97 14.09
C ASP A 5 4.14 37.72 12.58
N ARG A 6 5.01 38.49 11.91
CA ARG A 6 5.34 38.29 10.49
C ARG A 6 6.50 37.33 10.24
N LEU A 7 7.24 36.91 11.28
CA LEU A 7 8.34 35.97 11.14
C LEU A 7 7.91 34.51 11.40
N PHE A 8 6.82 34.32 12.17
CA PHE A 8 6.21 33.00 12.43
C PHE A 8 4.95 32.73 11.59
N GLY A 9 4.64 33.62 10.63
CA GLY A 9 3.66 33.39 9.56
C GLY A 9 4.12 32.37 8.51
N GLY A 10 4.83 31.34 8.94
CA GLY A 10 5.13 30.19 8.12
C GLY A 10 3.84 29.45 7.87
N ARG A 11 3.27 29.63 6.66
CA ARG A 11 2.45 28.61 6.01
C ARG A 11 3.00 27.25 6.45
N ALA A 12 2.16 26.43 7.08
CA ALA A 12 2.42 25.01 7.21
C ALA A 12 2.91 24.55 5.84
N LYS A 13 4.21 24.26 5.75
CA LYS A 13 4.82 23.82 4.52
C LYS A 13 4.17 22.48 4.21
N THR A 14 3.47 22.49 3.08
CA THR A 14 3.01 21.35 2.29
C THR A 14 1.98 20.46 2.98
N ALA A 15 0.72 20.58 2.54
CA ALA A 15 -0.02 19.37 2.22
C ALA A 15 0.95 18.46 1.44
N GLU A 16 1.30 17.31 2.02
CA GLU A 16 2.07 16.29 1.31
C GLU A 16 1.41 16.11 -0.06
N GLU A 17 2.20 16.21 -1.13
CA GLU A 17 1.72 16.05 -2.50
C GLU A 17 1.23 14.61 -2.65
N THR A 18 -0.07 14.40 -2.41
CA THR A 18 -0.73 13.14 -2.66
C THR A 18 -0.66 12.86 -4.15
N ARG A 19 -0.15 11.68 -4.52
CA ARG A 19 0.04 11.32 -5.93
C ARG A 19 -1.28 11.24 -6.71
N PHE A 20 -2.40 10.97 -6.02
CA PHE A 20 -3.73 10.84 -6.61
C PHE A 20 -4.81 11.10 -5.55
N PRO A 21 -6.03 11.52 -5.93
CA PRO A 21 -7.13 11.69 -4.99
C PRO A 21 -7.69 10.35 -4.50
N GLY A 22 -8.27 10.34 -3.30
CA GLY A 22 -9.04 9.20 -2.80
C GLY A 22 -10.39 9.06 -3.50
N GLU A 23 -11.02 7.91 -3.35
CA GLU A 23 -12.36 7.62 -3.86
C GLU A 23 -13.08 6.70 -2.87
N LYS A 24 -14.37 6.96 -2.63
CA LYS A 24 -15.15 6.23 -1.65
C LYS A 24 -15.32 4.77 -2.02
N MET A 25 -15.13 3.87 -1.06
CA MET A 25 -15.31 2.43 -1.23
C MET A 25 -14.48 1.86 -2.40
N VAL A 26 -13.32 2.46 -2.65
CA VAL A 26 -12.39 2.09 -3.71
C VAL A 26 -10.98 1.96 -3.16
N VAL A 27 -10.30 0.86 -3.49
CA VAL A 27 -8.88 0.67 -3.23
C VAL A 27 -8.13 0.88 -4.54
N LYS A 28 -7.22 1.86 -4.56
CA LYS A 28 -6.40 2.14 -5.74
C LYS A 28 -5.10 1.33 -5.73
N ALA A 29 -4.46 1.22 -6.89
CA ALA A 29 -3.19 0.53 -7.03
C ALA A 29 -2.13 1.24 -6.18
N PRO A 30 -1.51 0.53 -5.21
CA PRO A 30 -0.53 1.13 -4.32
C PRO A 30 0.83 1.31 -5.01
N MET A 31 1.06 0.68 -6.17
CA MET A 31 2.29 0.76 -6.94
C MET A 31 2.01 0.50 -8.42
N ASP A 32 2.94 0.90 -9.28
CA ASP A 32 2.95 0.53 -10.70
C ASP A 32 3.30 -0.96 -10.82
N GLY A 33 2.61 -1.70 -11.68
CA GLY A 33 2.90 -3.12 -11.85
C GLY A 33 1.92 -3.86 -12.74
N ILE A 34 2.02 -5.19 -12.70
CA ILE A 34 1.13 -6.11 -13.39
C ILE A 34 0.28 -6.81 -12.33
N VAL A 35 -1.04 -6.65 -12.42
CA VAL A 35 -1.99 -7.34 -11.54
C VAL A 35 -2.07 -8.81 -11.91
N LEU A 36 -1.93 -9.67 -10.90
CA LEU A 36 -1.97 -11.12 -11.00
C LEU A 36 -3.10 -11.66 -10.12
N PRO A 37 -3.75 -12.77 -10.51
CA PRO A 37 -4.57 -13.56 -9.60
C PRO A 37 -3.76 -14.00 -8.39
N LEU A 38 -4.39 -14.09 -7.21
CA LEU A 38 -3.70 -14.54 -6.00
C LEU A 38 -3.11 -15.94 -6.17
N GLU A 39 -3.79 -16.82 -6.91
CA GLU A 39 -3.39 -18.20 -7.17
C GLU A 39 -2.06 -18.32 -7.93
N GLN A 40 -1.57 -17.23 -8.51
CA GLN A 40 -0.26 -17.19 -9.18
C GLN A 40 0.88 -16.80 -8.25
N LEU A 41 0.60 -16.30 -7.05
CA LEU A 41 1.62 -15.96 -6.08
C LEU A 41 2.32 -17.23 -5.55
N PRO A 42 3.65 -17.23 -5.40
CA PRO A 42 4.43 -18.39 -4.98
C PRO A 42 4.41 -18.57 -3.45
N ASP A 43 3.25 -18.41 -2.83
CA ASP A 43 3.01 -18.59 -1.39
C ASP A 43 1.57 -19.08 -1.16
N GLU A 44 1.42 -20.20 -0.48
CA GLU A 44 0.11 -20.85 -0.29
C GLU A 44 -0.86 -20.01 0.56
N THR A 45 -0.35 -19.21 1.50
CA THR A 45 -1.19 -18.35 2.36
C THR A 45 -1.91 -17.30 1.53
N PHE A 46 -1.20 -16.68 0.59
CA PHE A 46 -1.80 -15.73 -0.33
C PHE A 46 -2.58 -16.41 -1.46
N ALA A 47 -2.04 -17.47 -2.05
CA ALA A 47 -2.65 -18.17 -3.19
C ALA A 47 -4.00 -18.82 -2.84
N ALA A 48 -4.18 -19.27 -1.60
CA ALA A 48 -5.44 -19.79 -1.12
C ALA A 48 -6.40 -18.72 -0.56
N ALA A 49 -6.04 -17.43 -0.67
CA ALA A 49 -6.82 -16.29 -0.15
C ALA A 49 -7.20 -16.42 1.35
N ILE A 50 -6.35 -17.07 2.15
CA ILE A 50 -6.62 -17.38 3.57
C ILE A 50 -6.83 -16.11 4.39
N LEU A 51 -6.07 -15.06 4.08
CA LEU A 51 -6.15 -13.76 4.78
C LEU A 51 -7.28 -12.86 4.27
N GLY A 52 -8.02 -13.29 3.26
CA GLY A 52 -9.07 -12.52 2.61
C GLY A 52 -8.86 -12.39 1.10
N PRO A 53 -9.85 -11.84 0.39
CA PRO A 53 -9.77 -11.61 -1.04
C PRO A 53 -8.84 -10.45 -1.40
N GLY A 54 -8.31 -10.46 -2.62
CA GLY A 54 -7.38 -9.45 -3.08
C GLY A 54 -6.77 -9.80 -4.44
N CYS A 55 -5.58 -9.25 -4.71
CA CYS A 55 -4.80 -9.57 -5.90
C CYS A 55 -3.30 -9.54 -5.62
N GLY A 56 -2.54 -10.21 -6.48
CA GLY A 56 -1.10 -10.04 -6.59
C GLY A 56 -0.74 -8.84 -7.49
N ILE A 57 0.44 -8.28 -7.29
CA ILE A 57 1.05 -7.28 -8.17
C ILE A 57 2.52 -7.64 -8.33
N GLU A 58 2.99 -7.84 -9.57
CA GLU A 58 4.43 -7.80 -9.89
C GLU A 58 4.83 -6.34 -10.08
N PRO A 59 5.61 -5.75 -9.16
CA PRO A 59 5.88 -4.32 -9.15
C PRO A 59 6.90 -3.92 -10.22
N THR A 60 6.59 -2.82 -10.91
CA THR A 60 7.52 -2.14 -11.81
C THR A 60 8.07 -0.83 -11.23
N GLY A 61 7.50 -0.36 -10.11
CA GLY A 61 7.92 0.85 -9.40
C GLY A 61 8.36 0.55 -7.96
N GLY A 62 9.36 1.30 -7.47
CA GLY A 62 9.96 1.11 -6.15
C GLY A 62 9.30 1.89 -5.00
N THR A 63 8.15 2.52 -5.21
CA THR A 63 7.45 3.26 -4.15
C THR A 63 6.04 2.72 -3.97
N VAL A 64 5.70 2.42 -2.73
CA VAL A 64 4.36 2.02 -2.30
C VAL A 64 3.62 3.23 -1.77
N TYR A 65 2.39 3.43 -2.23
CA TYR A 65 1.53 4.55 -1.87
C TYR A 65 0.27 4.09 -1.17
N ALA A 66 -0.29 4.94 -0.31
CA ALA A 66 -1.58 4.73 0.31
C ALA A 66 -2.68 4.65 -0.78
N PRO A 67 -3.48 3.58 -0.80
CA PRO A 67 -4.46 3.37 -1.86
C PRO A 67 -5.78 4.13 -1.64
N PHE A 68 -5.98 4.66 -0.43
CA PHE A 68 -7.15 5.41 0.00
C PHE A 68 -6.79 6.37 1.15
N ASP A 69 -7.75 7.20 1.56
CA ASP A 69 -7.66 8.02 2.77
C ASP A 69 -7.88 7.15 4.03
N GLY A 70 -7.02 7.30 5.04
CA GLY A 70 -7.08 6.42 6.21
C GLY A 70 -5.97 6.64 7.22
N LYS A 71 -5.61 5.57 7.93
CA LYS A 71 -4.45 5.54 8.82
C LYS A 71 -3.61 4.28 8.60
N VAL A 72 -2.33 4.37 8.91
CA VAL A 72 -1.45 3.21 9.06
C VAL A 72 -1.76 2.51 10.37
N THR A 73 -2.24 1.27 10.30
CA THR A 73 -2.58 0.47 11.49
C THR A 73 -1.41 -0.36 11.99
N SER A 74 -0.52 -0.78 11.10
CA SER A 74 0.67 -1.54 11.47
C SER A 74 1.77 -1.39 10.42
N ILE A 75 3.02 -1.44 10.88
CA ILE A 75 4.19 -1.64 10.03
C ILE A 75 4.96 -2.79 10.64
N VAL A 76 5.13 -3.89 9.89
CA VAL A 76 5.86 -5.05 10.41
C VAL A 76 7.32 -4.66 10.67
N SER A 77 7.95 -5.23 11.70
CA SER A 77 9.31 -4.85 12.14
C SER A 77 10.37 -4.98 11.04
N THR A 78 10.18 -5.89 10.08
CA THR A 78 11.04 -6.09 8.92
C THR A 78 10.59 -5.29 7.68
N LEU A 79 9.60 -4.40 7.84
CA LEU A 79 9.14 -3.38 6.89
C LEU A 79 8.55 -3.87 5.56
N HIS A 80 8.48 -5.18 5.35
CA HIS A 80 7.94 -5.79 4.14
C HIS A 80 6.41 -5.79 4.06
N ALA A 81 5.70 -5.40 5.12
CA ALA A 81 4.24 -5.32 5.10
C ALA A 81 3.70 -4.13 5.88
N VAL A 82 2.63 -3.55 5.36
CA VAL A 82 1.93 -2.39 5.93
C VAL A 82 0.44 -2.71 6.02
N GLY A 83 -0.11 -2.57 7.22
CA GLY A 83 -1.54 -2.55 7.47
C GLY A 83 -2.09 -1.14 7.38
N LEU A 84 -3.22 -0.98 6.69
CA LEU A 84 -3.94 0.28 6.53
C LEU A 84 -5.41 0.07 6.89
N GLU A 85 -6.03 1.11 7.42
CA GLU A 85 -7.48 1.17 7.65
C GLU A 85 -8.00 2.45 7.02
N SER A 86 -8.95 2.32 6.09
CA SER A 86 -9.57 3.48 5.44
C SER A 86 -10.52 4.20 6.39
N THR A 87 -10.87 5.45 6.07
CA THR A 87 -11.93 6.17 6.79
C THR A 87 -13.32 5.54 6.66
N GLU A 88 -13.46 4.53 5.80
CA GLU A 88 -14.70 3.81 5.50
C GLU A 88 -14.72 2.41 6.10
N GLY A 89 -13.69 2.03 6.86
CA GLY A 89 -13.61 0.74 7.55
C GLY A 89 -12.97 -0.38 6.74
N ILE A 90 -12.51 -0.14 5.51
CA ILE A 90 -11.71 -1.13 4.75
C ILE A 90 -10.36 -1.33 5.45
N GLU A 91 -10.07 -2.56 5.89
CA GLU A 91 -8.74 -2.97 6.37
C GLU A 91 -7.97 -3.64 5.23
N LEU A 92 -6.77 -3.14 4.97
CA LEU A 92 -5.94 -3.56 3.86
C LEU A 92 -4.54 -3.94 4.34
N LEU A 93 -4.08 -5.11 3.92
CA LEU A 93 -2.70 -5.55 4.03
C LEU A 93 -2.00 -5.40 2.67
N ILE A 94 -0.91 -4.65 2.65
CA ILE A 94 0.03 -4.61 1.52
C ILE A 94 1.29 -5.36 1.96
N HIS A 95 1.55 -6.52 1.35
CA HIS A 95 2.72 -7.35 1.61
C HIS A 95 3.65 -7.31 0.38
N ILE A 96 4.88 -6.85 0.55
CA ILE A 96 5.83 -6.59 -0.53
C ILE A 96 6.81 -7.76 -0.69
N GLY A 97 6.74 -8.42 -1.83
CA GLY A 97 7.51 -9.62 -2.14
C GLY A 97 7.10 -10.83 -1.31
N ILE A 98 7.63 -12.01 -1.65
CA ILE A 98 7.45 -13.26 -0.91
C ILE A 98 8.75 -13.60 -0.18
N ASP A 99 8.64 -14.06 1.08
CA ASP A 99 9.77 -14.38 1.98
C ASP A 99 10.74 -13.22 2.26
N THR A 100 10.39 -11.98 1.91
CA THR A 100 11.20 -10.77 2.10
C THR A 100 11.46 -10.41 3.56
N ILE A 101 10.74 -11.02 4.50
CA ILE A 101 11.09 -11.01 5.93
C ILE A 101 12.54 -11.43 6.18
N ALA A 102 13.10 -12.31 5.35
CA ALA A 102 14.49 -12.78 5.44
C ALA A 102 15.51 -11.64 5.26
N LEU A 103 15.14 -10.55 4.58
CA LEU A 103 15.98 -9.38 4.35
C LEU A 103 16.07 -8.46 5.58
N ARG A 104 15.25 -8.70 6.60
CA ARG A 104 15.27 -7.97 7.89
C ARG A 104 15.21 -6.45 7.71
N GLY A 105 14.46 -5.97 6.72
CA GLY A 105 14.27 -4.55 6.44
C GLY A 105 15.34 -3.88 5.56
N SER A 106 16.38 -4.59 5.11
CA SER A 106 17.48 -3.96 4.36
C SER A 106 17.07 -3.36 3.00
N SER A 107 16.03 -3.92 2.37
CA SER A 107 15.50 -3.46 1.07
C SER A 107 14.34 -2.48 1.20
N PHE A 108 14.02 -2.01 2.42
CA PHE A 108 12.83 -1.22 2.69
C PHE A 108 13.19 0.06 3.44
N THR A 109 12.65 1.20 2.99
CA THR A 109 12.76 2.47 3.69
C THR A 109 11.36 2.97 4.03
N PRO A 110 10.98 3.04 5.33
CA PRO A 110 9.68 3.53 5.74
C PRO A 110 9.62 5.04 5.60
N LEU A 111 8.53 5.53 5.00
CA LEU A 111 8.25 6.95 4.83
C LEU A 111 7.16 7.44 5.79
N VAL A 112 6.50 6.49 6.45
CA VAL A 112 5.44 6.72 7.44
C VAL A 112 5.71 5.91 8.71
N ARG A 113 4.93 6.17 9.75
CA ARG A 113 4.93 5.43 11.01
C ARG A 113 3.55 4.88 11.34
N GLU A 114 3.50 3.88 12.19
CA GLU A 114 2.24 3.38 12.74
C GLU A 114 1.43 4.49 13.42
N GLY A 115 0.10 4.45 13.26
CA GLY A 115 -0.83 5.47 13.75
C GLY A 115 -0.86 6.76 12.93
N GLN A 116 0.00 6.92 11.93
CA GLN A 116 -0.02 8.08 11.05
C GLN A 116 -1.27 8.08 10.16
N ALA A 117 -1.97 9.21 10.13
CA ALA A 117 -3.01 9.46 9.14
C ALA A 117 -2.39 9.66 7.76
N VAL A 118 -2.99 9.05 6.74
CA VAL A 118 -2.54 9.11 5.35
C VAL A 118 -3.69 9.49 4.44
N LYS A 119 -3.35 10.08 3.30
CA LYS A 119 -4.28 10.34 2.21
C LYS A 119 -3.95 9.41 1.05
N ALA A 120 -4.92 9.15 0.19
CA ALA A 120 -4.65 8.42 -1.04
C ALA A 120 -3.46 9.07 -1.77
N GLY A 121 -2.51 8.26 -2.24
CA GLY A 121 -1.29 8.73 -2.87
C GLY A 121 -0.22 9.28 -1.93
N THR A 122 -0.37 9.21 -0.59
CA THR A 122 0.74 9.44 0.35
C THR A 122 1.77 8.31 0.22
N PRO A 123 3.06 8.60 0.04
CA PRO A 123 4.11 7.57 0.03
C PRO A 123 4.20 6.83 1.38
N LEU A 124 4.28 5.50 1.36
CA LEU A 124 4.35 4.65 2.55
C LEU A 124 5.73 4.04 2.75
N LEU A 125 6.27 3.43 1.69
CA LEU A 125 7.55 2.72 1.69
C LEU A 125 8.26 2.96 0.37
N ASN A 126 9.59 3.08 0.42
CA ASN A 126 10.44 2.80 -0.73
C ASN A 126 10.99 1.38 -0.63
N VAL A 127 11.07 0.71 -1.76
CA VAL A 127 11.44 -0.69 -1.91
C VAL A 127 12.56 -0.76 -2.94
N ASP A 128 13.67 -1.38 -2.56
CA ASP A 128 14.74 -1.75 -3.47
C ASP A 128 14.44 -3.13 -4.09
N LEU A 129 13.69 -3.11 -5.20
CA LEU A 129 13.29 -4.31 -5.92
C LEU A 129 14.49 -5.08 -6.48
N ASP A 130 15.56 -4.37 -6.85
CA ASP A 130 16.76 -5.00 -7.39
C ASP A 130 17.53 -5.75 -6.29
N ALA A 131 17.58 -5.21 -5.07
CA ALA A 131 18.12 -5.92 -3.92
C ALA A 131 17.31 -7.17 -3.58
N ILE A 132 15.97 -7.13 -3.67
CA ILE A 132 15.10 -8.31 -3.46
C ILE A 132 15.43 -9.39 -4.50
N ARG A 133 15.49 -9.02 -5.78
CA ARG A 133 15.83 -9.94 -6.87
C ARG A 133 17.25 -10.50 -6.73
N ALA A 134 18.21 -9.67 -6.32
CA ALA A 134 19.60 -10.09 -6.09
C ALA A 134 19.73 -11.10 -4.93
N ALA A 135 18.82 -11.05 -3.96
CA ALA A 135 18.71 -12.03 -2.90
C ALA A 135 18.00 -13.33 -3.32
N GLY A 136 17.51 -13.42 -4.56
CA GLY A 136 16.81 -14.59 -5.08
C GLY A 136 15.37 -14.73 -4.58
N LEU A 137 14.75 -13.64 -4.11
CA LEU A 137 13.39 -13.63 -3.59
C LEU A 137 12.41 -13.05 -4.62
N SER A 138 11.13 -13.45 -4.54
CA SER A 138 10.09 -12.92 -5.43
C SER A 138 9.72 -11.48 -5.04
N THR A 139 9.58 -10.61 -6.03
CA THR A 139 9.05 -9.24 -5.88
C THR A 139 7.54 -9.18 -5.94
N GLU A 140 6.88 -10.28 -6.31
CA GLU A 140 5.42 -10.36 -6.37
C GLU A 140 4.83 -10.08 -5.00
N SER A 141 3.93 -9.10 -4.98
CA SER A 141 3.41 -8.49 -3.76
C SER A 141 1.91 -8.75 -3.67
N ALA A 142 1.39 -8.93 -2.46
CA ALA A 142 -0.02 -9.16 -2.22
C ALA A 142 -0.71 -7.88 -1.72
N VAL A 143 -1.91 -7.61 -2.24
CA VAL A 143 -2.81 -6.55 -1.77
C VAL A 143 -4.12 -7.19 -1.36
N ILE A 144 -4.35 -7.31 -0.05
CA ILE A 144 -5.40 -8.14 0.54
C ILE A 144 -6.33 -7.30 1.40
N VAL A 145 -7.64 -7.50 1.25
CA VAL A 145 -8.66 -6.92 2.15
C VAL A 145 -8.94 -7.91 3.27
N THR A 146 -8.54 -7.58 4.49
CA THR A 146 -8.54 -8.54 5.62
C THR A 146 -9.87 -8.67 6.33
N ASN A 147 -10.77 -7.69 6.17
CA ASN A 147 -12.10 -7.66 6.79
C ASN A 147 -13.22 -7.66 5.74
N ALA A 148 -13.02 -8.34 4.61
CA ALA A 148 -13.98 -8.32 3.49
C ALA A 148 -15.37 -8.83 3.86
N ASP A 149 -15.48 -9.75 4.84
CA ASP A 149 -16.77 -10.28 5.31
C ASP A 149 -17.64 -9.24 6.04
N ASP A 150 -17.04 -8.16 6.55
CA ASP A 150 -17.72 -7.06 7.23
C ASP A 150 -18.11 -5.92 6.27
N LEU A 151 -17.75 -6.04 4.99
CA LEU A 151 -17.90 -5.01 3.97
C LEU A 151 -18.95 -5.39 2.91
N PRO A 152 -19.42 -4.42 2.09
CA PRO A 152 -20.17 -4.75 0.88
C PRO A 152 -19.39 -5.65 -0.06
N LYS A 153 -20.03 -6.12 -1.13
CA LYS A 153 -19.40 -7.09 -2.03
C LYS A 153 -18.18 -6.46 -2.71
N LEU A 154 -17.03 -7.12 -2.55
CA LEU A 154 -15.79 -6.74 -3.22
C LEU A 154 -15.81 -7.16 -4.70
N HIS A 155 -15.47 -6.21 -5.58
CA HIS A 155 -15.24 -6.40 -7.00
C HIS A 155 -13.80 -6.04 -7.35
N ILE A 156 -13.05 -6.98 -7.92
CA ILE A 156 -11.76 -6.70 -8.54
C ILE A 156 -12.03 -6.17 -9.95
N ILE A 157 -11.63 -4.93 -10.21
CA ILE A 157 -12.00 -4.19 -11.42
C ILE A 157 -10.82 -3.87 -12.34
N ALA A 158 -9.59 -4.14 -11.89
CA ALA A 158 -8.39 -4.00 -12.72
C ALA A 158 -7.70 -5.35 -12.96
N GLY A 159 -7.01 -5.45 -14.09
CA GLY A 159 -6.18 -6.59 -14.48
C GLY A 159 -5.11 -6.17 -15.48
N GLY A 160 -4.02 -6.93 -15.57
CA GLY A 160 -2.89 -6.61 -16.44
C GLY A 160 -2.07 -5.41 -15.92
N ILE A 161 -1.52 -4.61 -16.83
CA ILE A 161 -0.66 -3.48 -16.47
C ILE A 161 -1.50 -2.37 -15.84
N VAL A 162 -1.12 -1.95 -14.63
CA VAL A 162 -1.75 -0.85 -13.90
C VAL A 162 -0.72 0.21 -13.52
N SER A 163 -1.15 1.46 -13.53
CA SER A 163 -0.42 2.55 -12.90
C SER A 163 -0.94 2.81 -11.49
N THR A 164 -0.05 3.23 -10.62
CA THR A 164 -0.32 3.74 -9.28
C THR A 164 -1.53 4.70 -9.30
N GLY A 165 -2.50 4.48 -8.43
CA GLY A 165 -3.73 5.27 -8.39
C GLY A 165 -4.88 4.75 -9.28
N THR A 166 -4.64 3.74 -10.11
CA THR A 166 -5.72 3.06 -10.86
C THR A 166 -6.63 2.30 -9.88
N PRO A 167 -7.97 2.43 -9.96
CA PRO A 167 -8.87 1.64 -9.11
C PRO A 167 -8.63 0.12 -9.29
N LEU A 168 -8.23 -0.57 -8.22
CA LEU A 168 -8.06 -2.03 -8.21
C LEU A 168 -9.33 -2.72 -7.77
N PHE A 169 -9.90 -2.22 -6.67
CA PHE A 169 -11.07 -2.80 -6.01
C PHE A 169 -12.18 -1.78 -5.86
N LYS A 170 -13.42 -2.26 -5.93
CA LYS A 170 -14.62 -1.48 -5.62
C LYS A 170 -15.57 -2.30 -4.77
N PHE A 171 -16.19 -1.69 -3.77
CA PHE A 171 -17.20 -2.34 -2.92
C PHE A 171 -18.60 -1.82 -3.25
N GLU A 172 -19.57 -2.74 -3.45
CA GLU A 172 -20.98 -2.45 -3.77
C GLU A 172 -21.98 -3.39 -3.07
#